data_AF-A0A9X2HZC3-F1
#
_entry.id   AF-A0A9X2HZC3-F1
#
_cell.length_a   1.000
_cell.length_b   1.000
_cell.length_c   1.000
_cell.angle_alpha   90.00
_cell.angle_beta   90.00
_cell.angle_gamma   90.00
#
_symmetry.space_group_name_H-M   'P 1'
#
loop_
_entity.id
_entity.type
_entity.pdbx_description
1 polymer ?
#
loop_
_entity_poly.entity_id
_entity_poly.type
_entity_poly.pdbx_seq_one_letter_code
_entity_poly.pdbx_strand_id
1 'polypeptide(L)'
;MSDIPDTPDPLVLQYRERRVELHLRRDDDDIATLLAYAGSGPQPDKSSLQGPYQRLEQAIGARRAVARQLQNQGYEYLSDEHPMWSLRAQRDINAMRHIKSDSAVDYRFDPKDVFLDW
;
A
#
# COMPACT_ATOMS: atom_id res chain seq x y z
N MET A 1 23.89 8.99 -2.18
CA MET A 1 22.47 8.59 -2.35
C MET A 1 22.25 7.39 -1.44
N SER A 2 21.40 7.51 -0.40
CA SER A 2 21.15 6.39 0.52
C SER A 2 20.47 5.24 -0.23
N ASP A 3 20.86 4.00 0.08
CA ASP A 3 20.26 2.83 -0.55
C ASP A 3 18.85 2.58 0.03
N ILE A 4 17.90 2.29 -0.84
CA ILE A 4 16.52 2.02 -0.40
C ILE A 4 16.46 0.55 0.01
N PRO A 5 16.07 0.24 1.27
CA PRO A 5 16.12 -1.12 1.78
C PRO A 5 15.14 -2.03 1.04
N ASP A 6 15.44 -3.32 1.08
CA ASP A 6 14.63 -4.41 0.54
C ASP A 6 13.75 -5.10 1.61
N THR A 7 13.78 -4.64 2.86
CA THR A 7 12.87 -5.07 3.93
C THR A 7 11.47 -4.51 3.72
N PRO A 8 10.39 -5.10 4.26
CA PRO A 8 9.03 -4.58 4.06
C PRO A 8 8.69 -3.35 4.92
N ASP A 9 9.64 -2.83 5.70
CA ASP A 9 9.42 -1.74 6.65
C ASP A 9 8.96 -0.45 5.97
N PRO A 10 8.16 0.40 6.64
CA PRO A 10 7.78 1.68 6.06
C PRO A 10 9.00 2.53 5.70
N LEU A 11 8.94 3.21 4.56
CA LEU A 11 9.96 4.18 4.18
C LEU A 11 9.47 5.58 4.46
N VAL A 12 10.35 6.42 4.98
CA VAL A 12 10.11 7.85 5.17
C VAL A 12 11.03 8.61 4.20
N LEU A 13 10.43 9.45 3.36
CA LEU A 13 11.16 10.33 2.46
C LEU A 13 10.74 11.79 2.70
N GLN A 14 11.67 12.73 2.56
CA GLN A 14 11.42 14.14 2.77
C GLN A 14 12.03 15.02 1.69
N TYR A 15 11.30 16.05 1.28
CA TYR A 15 11.81 17.14 0.46
C TYR A 15 11.27 18.46 1.00
N ARG A 16 12.16 19.30 1.54
CA ARG A 16 11.79 20.51 2.28
C ARG A 16 10.81 20.15 3.42
N GLU A 17 9.65 20.79 3.47
CA GLU A 17 8.60 20.53 4.47
C GLU A 17 7.66 19.39 4.08
N ARG A 18 7.86 18.76 2.91
CA ARG A 18 6.98 17.71 2.41
C ARG A 18 7.52 16.33 2.74
N ARG A 19 6.75 15.59 3.53
CA ARG A 19 7.00 14.20 3.92
C ARG A 19 6.21 13.25 3.04
N VAL A 20 6.83 12.15 2.65
CA VAL A 20 6.20 11.00 1.98
C VAL A 20 6.48 9.76 2.80
N GLU A 21 5.46 8.95 3.05
CA GLU A 21 5.63 7.64 3.67
C GLU A 21 5.11 6.54 2.76
N LEU A 22 5.89 5.49 2.61
CA LEU A 22 5.54 4.31 1.81
C LEU A 22 5.38 3.11 2.73
N HIS A 23 4.16 2.58 2.84
CA HIS A 23 3.80 1.48 3.74
C HIS A 23 3.42 0.25 2.93
N LEU A 24 3.94 -0.92 3.31
CA LEU A 24 3.42 -2.19 2.82
C LEU A 24 2.50 -2.80 3.88
N ARG A 25 1.33 -3.26 3.45
CA ARG A 25 0.39 -4.02 4.28
C ARG A 25 -0.02 -5.29 3.55
N ARG A 26 -0.08 -6.39 4.28
CA ARG A 26 -0.61 -7.68 3.79
C ARG A 26 -2.02 -7.88 4.32
N ASP A 27 -2.85 -8.54 3.54
CA ASP A 27 -4.10 -9.12 4.03
C ASP A 27 -3.90 -10.58 4.47
N ASP A 28 -5.01 -11.19 4.90
CA ASP A 28 -4.99 -12.54 5.47
C ASP A 28 -4.80 -13.60 4.38
N ASP A 29 -5.05 -13.25 3.11
CA ASP A 29 -4.78 -14.05 1.90
C ASP A 29 -3.33 -13.85 1.40
N ASP A 30 -2.50 -13.21 2.22
CA ASP A 30 -1.10 -12.90 1.93
C ASP A 30 -0.87 -11.90 0.78
N ILE A 31 -1.93 -11.22 0.33
CA ILE A 31 -1.86 -10.23 -0.74
C ILE A 31 -1.32 -8.92 -0.18
N ALA A 32 -0.25 -8.43 -0.79
CA ALA A 32 0.40 -7.19 -0.38
C ALA A 32 -0.19 -5.98 -1.11
N THR A 33 -0.27 -4.86 -0.41
CA THR A 33 -0.71 -3.56 -0.91
C THR A 33 0.29 -2.49 -0.49
N LEU A 34 0.67 -1.64 -1.43
CA LEU A 34 1.49 -0.46 -1.19
C LEU A 34 0.58 0.74 -0.96
N LEU A 35 0.75 1.40 0.18
CA LEU A 35 0.10 2.66 0.50
C LEU A 35 1.15 3.77 0.50
N ALA A 36 0.89 4.84 -0.24
CA ALA A 36 1.73 6.03 -0.28
C ALA A 36 0.96 7.20 0.32
N TYR A 37 1.58 7.86 1.29
CA TYR A 37 1.03 9.03 1.96
C TYR A 37 1.94 10.23 1.76
N ALA A 38 1.38 11.42 1.61
CA ALA A 38 2.16 12.65 1.46
C ALA A 38 1.51 13.82 2.21
N GLY A 39 2.32 14.64 2.88
CA GLY A 39 1.85 15.80 3.63
C GLY A 39 2.96 16.45 4.46
N SER A 40 2.64 17.51 5.19
CA SER A 40 3.58 18.23 6.07
C SER A 40 3.19 18.21 7.55
N GLY A 41 2.05 17.61 7.89
CA GLY A 41 1.51 17.60 9.25
C GLY A 41 1.24 16.21 9.83
N PRO A 42 0.55 16.15 10.98
CA PRO A 42 0.18 14.89 11.63
C PRO A 42 -0.75 14.02 10.79
N GLN A 43 -1.48 14.61 9.84
CA GLN A 43 -2.31 13.89 8.88
C GLN A 43 -1.75 14.06 7.47
N PRO A 44 -1.84 13.02 6.62
CA PRO A 44 -1.43 13.15 5.24
C PRO A 44 -2.45 13.97 4.45
N ASP A 45 -1.96 14.88 3.61
CA ASP A 45 -2.78 15.67 2.68
C ASP A 45 -3.29 14.82 1.52
N LYS A 46 -2.50 13.81 1.14
CA LYS A 46 -2.78 12.92 0.02
C LYS A 46 -2.46 11.48 0.41
N SER A 47 -3.29 10.57 -0.09
CA SER A 47 -3.03 9.13 -0.06
C SER A 47 -3.18 8.55 -1.46
N SER A 48 -2.40 7.51 -1.74
CA SER A 48 -2.49 6.71 -2.94
C SER A 48 -2.25 5.25 -2.58
N LEU A 49 -2.78 4.35 -3.39
CA LEU A 49 -2.74 2.91 -3.16
C LEU A 49 -2.38 2.19 -4.45
N GLN A 50 -1.51 1.20 -4.36
CA GLN A 50 -1.11 0.34 -5.47
C GLN A 50 -1.14 -1.14 -5.05
N GLY A 51 -1.74 -1.97 -5.88
CA GLY A 51 -1.97 -3.39 -5.62
C GLY A 51 -3.27 -3.87 -6.27
N PRO A 52 -3.68 -5.13 -6.05
CA PRO A 52 -3.03 -6.13 -5.19
C PRO A 52 -1.73 -6.71 -5.78
N TYR A 53 -0.74 -6.97 -4.93
CA TYR A 53 0.47 -7.73 -5.28
C TYR A 53 0.38 -9.14 -4.68
N GLN A 54 0.51 -10.15 -5.53
CA GLN A 54 0.41 -11.56 -5.13
C GLN A 54 1.59 -12.05 -4.31
N ARG A 55 2.72 -11.33 -4.36
CA ARG A 55 3.94 -11.66 -3.61
C ARG A 55 4.49 -10.42 -2.93
N LEU A 56 4.94 -10.56 -1.69
CA LEU A 56 5.55 -9.46 -0.94
C LEU A 56 6.76 -8.85 -1.68
N GLU A 57 7.57 -9.68 -2.34
CA GLU A 57 8.73 -9.22 -3.13
C GLU A 57 8.33 -8.25 -4.26
N GLN A 58 7.17 -8.46 -4.89
CA GLN A 58 6.66 -7.54 -5.93
C GLN A 58 6.29 -6.20 -5.31
N ALA A 59 5.67 -6.20 -4.14
CA ALA A 59 5.32 -5.00 -3.42
C ALA A 59 6.56 -4.24 -2.93
N ILE A 60 7.58 -4.95 -2.43
CA ILE A 60 8.90 -4.38 -2.09
C ILE A 60 9.54 -3.75 -3.33
N GLY A 61 9.55 -4.46 -4.46
CA GLY A 61 10.08 -3.94 -5.72
C GLY A 61 9.37 -2.66 -6.18
N ALA A 62 8.03 -2.65 -6.13
CA ALA A 62 7.24 -1.47 -6.45
C ALA A 62 7.54 -0.29 -5.50
N ARG A 63 7.60 -0.55 -4.19
CA ARG A 63 7.95 0.46 -3.18
C ARG A 63 9.32 1.07 -3.46
N ARG A 64 10.33 0.23 -3.77
CA ARG A 64 11.68 0.67 -4.12
C ARG A 64 11.68 1.51 -5.40
N ALA A 65 10.94 1.11 -6.42
CA ALA A 65 10.81 1.88 -7.66
C ALA A 65 10.21 3.29 -7.41
N VAL A 66 9.14 3.38 -6.62
CA VAL A 66 8.54 4.66 -6.22
C VAL A 66 9.52 5.50 -5.41
N ALA A 67 10.21 4.91 -4.43
CA ALA A 67 11.22 5.60 -3.63
C ALA A 67 12.36 6.16 -4.50
N ARG A 68 12.86 5.39 -5.47
CA ARG A 68 13.88 5.86 -6.43
C ARG A 68 13.37 7.00 -7.30
N GLN A 69 12.14 6.93 -7.77
CA GLN A 69 11.52 8.01 -8.54
C GLN A 69 11.41 9.30 -7.71
N LEU A 70 11.08 9.19 -6.42
CA LEU A 70 11.07 10.33 -5.49
C LEU A 70 12.48 10.86 -5.23
N GLN A 71 13.48 9.99 -5.08
CA GLN A 71 14.89 10.41 -4.97
C GLN A 71 15.34 11.22 -6.19
N ASN A 72 14.95 10.82 -7.40
CA ASN A 72 15.23 11.58 -8.62
C ASN A 72 14.55 12.95 -8.66
N GLN A 73 13.51 13.16 -7.85
CA GLN A 73 12.82 14.45 -7.67
C GLN A 73 13.38 15.27 -6.51
N GLY A 74 14.44 14.80 -5.85
CA GLY A 74 15.11 15.49 -4.74
C GLY A 74 14.62 15.10 -3.36
N TYR A 75 13.76 14.07 -3.22
CA TYR A 75 13.41 13.54 -1.90
C TYR A 75 14.58 12.74 -1.32
N GLU A 76 14.85 12.96 -0.05
CA GLU A 76 15.86 12.22 0.70
C GLU A 76 15.18 11.12 1.50
N TYR A 77 15.75 9.92 1.46
CA TYR A 77 15.32 8.82 2.33
C TYR A 77 15.91 9.03 3.72
N LEU A 78 15.06 9.03 4.73
CA LEU A 78 15.43 9.23 6.14
C LEU A 78 15.38 7.88 6.85
N SER A 79 16.55 7.24 7.02
CA SER A 79 16.65 5.89 7.60
C SER A 79 16.31 5.85 9.09
N ASP A 80 16.55 6.95 9.79
CA ASP A 80 16.45 7.03 11.25
C ASP A 80 15.11 7.63 11.70
N GLU A 81 14.25 7.98 10.74
CA GLU A 81 12.94 8.56 11.00
C GLU A 81 11.84 7.50 11.13
N HIS A 82 11.01 7.64 12.15
CA HIS A 82 9.89 6.74 12.37
C HIS A 82 8.67 7.17 11.55
N PRO A 83 7.92 6.22 10.95
CA PRO A 83 6.69 6.52 10.23
C PRO A 83 5.58 7.03 11.16
N MET A 84 5.01 8.18 10.86
CA MET A 84 3.95 8.85 11.61
C MET A 84 2.57 8.29 11.26
N TRP A 85 2.37 7.78 10.04
CA TRP A 85 1.05 7.41 9.53
C TRP A 85 0.77 5.91 9.55
N SER A 86 1.51 5.14 10.35
CA SER A 86 1.36 3.68 10.47
C SER A 86 -0.05 3.23 10.86
N LEU A 87 -0.69 3.93 11.81
CA LEU A 87 -2.08 3.66 12.22
C LEU A 87 -3.08 4.00 11.12
N ARG A 88 -2.82 5.08 10.35
CA ARG A 88 -3.66 5.45 9.21
C ARG A 88 -3.58 4.39 8.12
N ALA A 89 -2.37 3.90 7.82
CA ALA A 89 -2.13 2.79 6.90
C ALA A 89 -2.92 1.54 7.30
N GLN A 90 -2.94 1.20 8.60
CA GLN A 90 -3.71 0.06 9.09
C GLN A 90 -5.23 0.27 8.94
N ARG A 91 -5.72 1.48 9.20
CA ARG A 91 -7.14 1.79 9.05
C ARG A 91 -7.59 1.73 7.60
N ASP A 92 -6.81 2.29 6.69
CA ASP A 92 -7.16 2.34 5.27
C ASP A 92 -7.14 0.94 4.64
N ILE A 93 -6.20 0.06 5.03
CA ILE A 93 -6.22 -1.33 4.56
C ILE A 93 -7.43 -2.10 5.12
N ASN A 94 -7.79 -1.91 6.39
CA ASN A 94 -8.97 -2.55 6.99
C ASN A 94 -10.27 -2.11 6.31
N ALA A 95 -10.42 -0.81 6.02
CA ALA A 95 -11.58 -0.29 5.30
C ALA A 95 -11.68 -0.90 3.89
N MET A 96 -10.55 -1.05 3.20
CA MET A 96 -10.52 -1.67 1.88
C MET A 96 -10.88 -3.16 1.93
N ARG A 97 -10.43 -3.88 2.97
CA ARG A 97 -10.86 -5.28 3.21
C ARG A 97 -12.37 -5.37 3.39
N HIS A 98 -12.96 -4.47 4.17
CA HIS A 98 -14.41 -4.45 4.38
C HIS A 98 -15.18 -4.18 3.09
N ILE A 99 -14.73 -3.22 2.27
CA ILE A 99 -15.33 -2.99 0.95
C ILE A 99 -15.21 -4.23 0.05
N LYS A 100 -14.06 -4.91 0.06
CA LYS A 100 -13.87 -6.16 -0.69
C LYS A 100 -14.76 -7.30 -0.19
N SER A 101 -14.93 -7.47 1.13
CA SER A 101 -15.81 -8.50 1.69
C SER A 101 -17.27 -8.25 1.31
N ASP A 102 -17.68 -6.99 1.34
CA ASP A 102 -19.06 -6.59 1.05
C ASP A 102 -19.35 -6.64 -0.46
N SER A 103 -18.32 -6.49 -1.29
CA SER A 103 -18.40 -6.59 -2.74
C SER A 103 -18.06 -7.99 -3.27
N ALA A 104 -17.78 -8.96 -2.40
CA ALA A 104 -17.50 -10.33 -2.79
C ALA A 104 -18.80 -10.96 -3.32
N VAL A 105 -19.04 -10.80 -4.62
CA VAL A 105 -20.02 -11.59 -5.37
C VAL A 105 -19.70 -13.05 -5.11
N ASP A 106 -20.67 -13.80 -4.60
CA ASP A 106 -20.56 -15.25 -4.44
C ASP A 106 -20.43 -15.87 -5.84
N TYR A 107 -19.20 -16.22 -6.23
CA TYR A 107 -18.90 -16.89 -7.50
C TYR A 107 -19.21 -18.39 -7.46
N ARG A 108 -19.98 -18.88 -6.48
CA ARG A 108 -20.62 -20.19 -6.58
C ARG A 108 -21.63 -20.15 -7.72
N PHE A 109 -21.16 -20.44 -8.91
CA PHE A 109 -21.99 -20.96 -9.97
C PHE A 109 -22.69 -22.21 -9.42
N ASP A 110 -23.98 -22.10 -9.09
CA ASP A 110 -24.83 -23.27 -8.87
C ASP A 110 -25.21 -23.80 -10.26
N PRO A 111 -24.83 -25.03 -10.64
CA PRO A 111 -25.23 -25.61 -11.92
C PRO A 111 -26.75 -25.63 -12.11
N LYS A 112 -27.55 -25.60 -11.03
CA LYS A 112 -29.01 -25.48 -11.08
C LYS A 112 -29.49 -24.16 -11.69
N ASP A 113 -28.68 -23.10 -11.67
CA ASP A 113 -29.01 -21.81 -12.28
C ASP A 113 -28.97 -21.85 -13.82
N VAL A 114 -28.43 -22.94 -14.40
CA VAL A 114 -28.36 -23.15 -15.87
C VAL A 114 -29.39 -24.15 -16.38
N PHE A 115 -29.94 -25.01 -15.51
CA PHE A 115 -31.03 -25.91 -15.91
C PHE A 115 -32.37 -25.19 -15.76
N LEU A 116 -32.78 -24.48 -16.82
CA LEU A 116 -34.19 -24.18 -17.01
C LEU A 116 -34.91 -25.52 -17.26
N ASP A 117 -35.73 -25.92 -16.29
CA ASP A 117 -36.69 -27.01 -16.45
C ASP A 117 -37.56 -26.72 -17.69
N TRP A 118 -37.52 -27.64 -18.65
CA TRP A 118 -38.43 -27.72 -19.79
C TRP A 118 -39.40 -28.89 -19.59
#